data_AF-A0A0Q3PNI9-F1
#
_entry.id   AF-A0A0Q3PNI9-F1
#
_cell.length_a   1.000
_cell.length_b   1.000
_cell.length_c   1.000
_cell.angle_alpha   90.00
_cell.angle_beta   90.00
_cell.angle_gamma   90.00
#
_symmetry.space_group_name_H-M   'P 1'
#
loop_
_entity.id
_entity.type
_entity.pdbx_description
1 polymer ?
#
loop_
_entity_poly.entity_id
_entity_poly.type
_entity_poly.pdbx_seq_one_letter_code
_entity_poly.pdbx_strand_id
1 'polypeptide(L)'
;TTGVEPERQRLFFRGKEKSDSEFLHAAGVKDGAKLLLLEKPAPATMEQKPEPVFMDESMMKACEAVACVRAEVDKLSAKVCDLEKSVLGGRKVDDKEFVVLTELLMMQLLKLDGIEAEGEARAQRKAEVRRVQSIVETLDKLKARNANPFSDHNKAVSVTTQWETFENGMGSLSAPPPRVSSTQVNTDWEQFD
;
A
#
# COMPACT_ATOMS: atom_id res chain seq x y z
N THR A 1 -19.13 -53.62 -31.47
CA THR A 1 -19.40 -52.16 -31.39
C THR A 1 -18.28 -51.54 -30.57
N THR A 2 -17.90 -50.29 -30.86
CA THR A 2 -16.74 -49.61 -30.24
C THR A 2 -16.94 -49.24 -28.76
N GLY A 3 -18.11 -49.51 -28.18
CA GLY A 3 -18.44 -49.18 -26.78
C GLY A 3 -18.65 -47.69 -26.51
N VAL A 4 -18.32 -46.82 -27.47
CA VAL A 4 -18.45 -45.36 -27.36
C VAL A 4 -19.75 -44.91 -28.04
N GLU A 5 -20.49 -44.00 -27.41
CA GLU A 5 -21.69 -43.38 -28.00
C GLU A 5 -21.35 -42.62 -29.28
N PRO A 6 -22.15 -42.73 -30.37
CA PRO A 6 -21.84 -42.10 -31.66
C PRO A 6 -21.50 -40.60 -31.56
N GLU A 7 -22.21 -39.86 -30.73
CA GLU A 7 -22.01 -38.41 -30.53
C GLU A 7 -20.65 -38.07 -29.90
N ARG A 8 -20.12 -39.02 -29.13
CA ARG A 8 -18.84 -38.95 -28.45
C ARG A 8 -17.71 -39.53 -29.30
N GLN A 9 -17.95 -39.94 -30.53
CA GLN A 9 -16.89 -40.44 -31.41
C GLN A 9 -16.24 -39.29 -32.19
N ARG A 10 -14.90 -39.27 -32.24
CA ARG A 10 -14.12 -38.44 -33.17
C ARG A 10 -13.31 -39.36 -34.07
N LEU A 11 -13.58 -39.31 -35.35
CA LEU A 11 -12.89 -40.14 -36.33
C LEU A 11 -11.80 -39.35 -37.03
N PHE A 12 -10.63 -39.96 -37.17
CA PHE A 12 -9.51 -39.40 -37.92
C PHE A 12 -9.08 -40.35 -39.03
N PHE A 13 -8.88 -39.79 -40.22
CA PHE A 13 -8.28 -40.49 -41.36
C PHE A 13 -7.06 -39.71 -41.84
N ARG A 14 -5.90 -40.36 -41.89
CA ARG A 14 -4.61 -39.74 -42.28
C ARG A 14 -4.30 -38.44 -41.51
N GLY A 15 -4.60 -38.42 -40.20
CA GLY A 15 -4.36 -37.27 -39.32
C GLY A 15 -5.37 -36.13 -39.45
N LYS A 16 -6.40 -36.26 -40.29
CA LYS A 16 -7.48 -35.27 -40.42
C LYS A 16 -8.74 -35.76 -39.72
N GLU A 17 -9.32 -34.93 -38.87
CA GLU A 17 -10.62 -35.18 -38.25
C GLU A 17 -11.72 -35.21 -39.32
N LYS A 18 -12.73 -36.05 -39.08
CA LYS A 18 -13.90 -36.23 -39.94
C LYS A 18 -15.14 -35.79 -39.17
N SER A 19 -15.96 -34.95 -39.80
CA SER A 19 -17.25 -34.57 -39.24
C SER A 19 -18.30 -35.66 -39.49
N ASP A 20 -19.35 -35.66 -38.66
CA ASP A 20 -20.47 -36.58 -38.79
C ASP A 20 -21.31 -36.32 -40.06
N SER A 21 -21.19 -35.11 -40.62
CA SER A 21 -21.84 -34.70 -41.87
C SER A 21 -21.03 -35.02 -43.13
N GLU A 22 -19.79 -35.49 -43.01
CA GLU A 22 -18.92 -35.82 -44.14
C GLU A 22 -19.03 -37.29 -44.54
N PHE A 23 -19.13 -37.54 -45.85
CA PHE A 23 -19.02 -38.91 -46.36
C PHE A 23 -17.56 -39.36 -46.43
N LEU A 24 -17.22 -40.44 -45.73
CA LEU A 24 -15.85 -40.99 -45.68
C LEU A 24 -15.28 -41.36 -47.07
N HIS A 25 -16.12 -41.76 -48.02
CA HIS A 25 -15.67 -42.06 -49.39
C HIS A 25 -15.15 -40.81 -50.11
N ALA A 26 -15.71 -39.63 -49.84
CA ALA A 26 -15.20 -38.36 -50.36
C ALA A 26 -13.85 -37.99 -49.74
N ALA A 27 -13.57 -38.50 -48.53
CA ALA A 27 -12.25 -38.42 -47.90
C ALA A 27 -11.25 -39.49 -48.39
N GLY A 28 -11.63 -40.33 -49.36
CA GLY A 28 -10.78 -41.38 -49.93
C GLY A 28 -10.62 -42.62 -49.05
N VAL A 29 -11.52 -42.82 -48.07
CA VAL A 29 -11.58 -44.05 -47.27
C VAL A 29 -12.08 -45.18 -48.17
N LYS A 30 -11.31 -46.26 -48.24
CA LYS A 30 -11.62 -47.47 -49.02
C LYS A 30 -11.73 -48.66 -48.09
N ASP A 31 -12.18 -49.79 -48.62
CA ASP A 31 -12.17 -51.04 -47.87
C ASP A 31 -10.75 -51.37 -47.36
N GLY A 32 -10.65 -51.81 -46.10
CA GLY A 32 -9.38 -52.05 -45.41
C GLY A 32 -8.63 -50.81 -44.90
N ALA A 33 -9.16 -49.59 -45.09
CA ALA A 33 -8.55 -48.38 -44.57
C ALA A 33 -8.63 -48.30 -43.03
N LYS A 34 -7.53 -47.85 -42.39
CA LYS A 34 -7.46 -47.66 -40.93
C LYS A 34 -7.96 -46.27 -40.53
N LEU A 35 -8.82 -46.23 -39.52
CA LEU A 35 -9.32 -45.02 -38.87
C LEU A 35 -8.87 -45.01 -37.41
N LEU A 36 -8.57 -43.82 -36.88
CA LEU A 36 -8.36 -43.63 -35.45
C LEU A 36 -9.65 -43.09 -34.84
N LEU A 37 -10.14 -43.75 -33.80
CA LEU A 37 -11.29 -43.31 -33.01
C LEU A 37 -10.80 -42.73 -31.68
N LEU A 38 -11.20 -41.50 -31.38
CA LEU A 38 -11.00 -40.87 -30.08
C LEU A 38 -12.34 -40.53 -29.44
N GLU A 39 -12.50 -40.84 -28.16
CA GLU A 39 -13.71 -40.53 -27.40
C GLU A 39 -13.69 -39.05 -26.95
N LYS A 40 -14.77 -38.31 -27.24
CA LYS A 40 -15.02 -36.97 -26.71
C LYS A 40 -15.33 -37.08 -25.22
N PRO A 41 -14.77 -36.20 -24.37
CA PRO A 41 -15.27 -36.08 -23.00
C PRO A 41 -16.77 -35.77 -23.06
N ALA A 42 -17.55 -36.37 -22.15
CA ALA A 42 -19.00 -36.21 -22.15
C ALA A 42 -19.40 -34.73 -22.07
N PRO A 43 -20.45 -34.30 -22.80
CA PRO A 43 -21.01 -32.97 -22.60
C PRO A 43 -21.63 -32.93 -21.19
N ALA A 44 -21.07 -32.10 -20.32
CA ALA A 44 -21.58 -31.87 -18.98
C ALA A 44 -23.03 -31.36 -19.07
N THR A 45 -23.99 -32.26 -18.85
CA THR A 45 -25.39 -31.90 -18.66
C THR A 45 -25.49 -31.40 -17.22
N MET A 46 -25.76 -30.10 -17.06
CA MET A 46 -25.68 -29.39 -15.79
C MET A 46 -26.62 -29.98 -14.71
N GLU A 47 -26.03 -30.59 -13.68
CA GLU A 47 -26.45 -30.42 -12.29
C GLU A 47 -25.21 -30.11 -11.44
N GLN A 48 -25.41 -29.32 -10.40
CA GLN A 48 -24.40 -28.49 -9.75
C GLN A 48 -23.21 -29.27 -9.18
N LYS A 49 -22.01 -29.01 -9.74
CA LYS A 49 -20.85 -28.56 -8.97
C LYS A 49 -19.86 -27.93 -9.95
N PRO A 50 -19.80 -26.59 -10.10
CA PRO A 50 -18.61 -26.02 -10.68
C PRO A 50 -17.45 -26.48 -9.78
N GLU A 51 -16.51 -27.25 -10.35
CA GLU A 51 -15.20 -27.38 -9.73
C GLU A 51 -14.70 -25.94 -9.55
N PRO A 52 -14.52 -25.46 -8.31
CA PRO A 52 -14.35 -24.04 -8.10
C PRO A 52 -13.03 -23.64 -8.75
N VAL A 53 -13.10 -22.56 -9.52
CA VAL A 53 -12.00 -21.65 -9.81
C VAL A 53 -11.43 -21.14 -8.47
N PHE A 54 -10.73 -22.01 -7.75
CA PHE A 54 -10.24 -21.76 -6.39
C PHE A 54 -9.11 -20.71 -6.35
N MET A 55 -8.69 -20.17 -7.49
CA MET A 55 -7.61 -19.19 -7.59
C MET A 55 -8.05 -17.76 -7.90
N ASP A 56 -9.35 -17.45 -7.99
CA ASP A 56 -9.82 -16.09 -8.28
C ASP A 56 -10.72 -15.48 -7.20
N GLU A 57 -11.58 -16.27 -6.54
CA GLU A 57 -12.49 -15.71 -5.54
C GLU A 57 -11.78 -15.22 -4.26
N SER A 58 -10.81 -15.98 -3.77
CA SER A 58 -10.00 -15.59 -2.61
C SER A 58 -9.14 -14.35 -2.90
N MET A 59 -8.51 -14.33 -4.08
CA MET A 59 -7.72 -13.18 -4.54
C MET A 59 -8.58 -11.93 -4.69
N MET A 60 -9.78 -12.06 -5.30
CA MET A 60 -10.72 -10.96 -5.49
C MET A 60 -11.19 -10.40 -4.15
N LYS A 61 -11.53 -11.26 -3.19
CA LYS A 61 -11.89 -10.84 -1.82
C LYS A 61 -10.75 -10.12 -1.11
N ALA A 62 -9.51 -10.59 -1.25
CA ALA A 62 -8.35 -9.93 -0.66
C ALA A 62 -8.08 -8.57 -1.32
N CYS A 63 -8.17 -8.47 -2.65
CA CYS A 63 -8.07 -7.21 -3.38
C CYS A 63 -9.18 -6.21 -2.97
N GLU A 64 -10.42 -6.68 -2.85
CA GLU A 64 -11.55 -5.87 -2.41
C GLU A 64 -11.35 -5.36 -0.97
N ALA A 65 -10.91 -6.23 -0.04
CA ALA A 65 -10.60 -5.83 1.32
C ALA A 65 -9.50 -4.76 1.38
N VAL A 66 -8.44 -4.89 0.57
CA VAL A 66 -7.38 -3.87 0.45
C VAL A 66 -7.94 -2.57 -0.13
N ALA A 67 -8.84 -2.64 -1.12
CA ALA A 67 -9.49 -1.47 -1.70
C ALA A 67 -10.39 -0.73 -0.68
N CYS A 68 -11.12 -1.46 0.16
CA CYS A 68 -11.89 -0.87 1.25
C CYS A 68 -10.99 -0.12 2.24
N VAL A 69 -9.86 -0.72 2.64
CA VAL A 69 -8.89 -0.03 3.52
C VAL A 69 -8.29 1.20 2.83
N ARG A 70 -7.93 1.10 1.54
CA ARG A 70 -7.42 2.23 0.77
C ARG A 70 -8.38 3.42 0.79
N ALA A 71 -9.68 3.18 0.61
CA ALA A 71 -10.69 4.24 0.66
C ALA A 71 -10.76 4.93 2.04
N GLU A 72 -10.60 4.18 3.14
CA GLU A 72 -10.51 4.77 4.47
C GLU A 72 -9.21 5.57 4.67
N VAL A 73 -8.08 5.06 4.18
CA VAL A 73 -6.80 5.77 4.23
C VAL A 73 -6.85 7.04 3.37
N ASP A 74 -7.59 7.06 2.26
CA ASP A 74 -7.80 8.28 1.45
C ASP A 74 -8.57 9.36 2.22
N LYS A 75 -9.60 8.98 2.97
CA LYS A 75 -10.32 9.91 3.86
C LYS A 75 -9.40 10.45 4.95
N LEU A 76 -8.55 9.61 5.54
CA LEU A 76 -7.58 10.03 6.55
C LEU A 76 -6.52 10.94 5.94
N SER A 77 -6.02 10.63 4.76
CA SER A 77 -5.06 11.45 4.02
C SER A 77 -5.63 12.84 3.74
N ALA A 78 -6.89 12.94 3.33
CA ALA A 78 -7.55 14.23 3.13
C ALA A 78 -7.59 15.06 4.42
N LYS A 79 -7.93 14.43 5.55
CA LYS A 79 -7.90 15.10 6.87
C LYS A 79 -6.48 15.56 7.24
N VAL A 80 -5.46 14.75 6.99
CA VAL A 80 -4.05 15.14 7.21
C VAL A 80 -3.66 16.32 6.32
N CYS A 81 -4.08 16.36 5.06
CA CYS A 81 -3.82 17.51 4.18
C CYS A 81 -4.51 18.79 4.65
N ASP A 82 -5.74 18.72 5.17
CA ASP A 82 -6.43 19.89 5.70
C ASP A 82 -5.83 20.36 7.04
N LEU A 83 -5.36 19.42 7.85
CA LEU A 83 -4.57 19.71 9.05
C LEU A 83 -3.25 20.39 8.69
N GLU A 84 -2.56 19.89 7.68
CA GLU A 84 -1.31 20.47 7.16
C GLU A 84 -1.51 21.92 6.73
N LYS A 85 -2.54 22.21 5.92
CA LYS A 85 -2.88 23.58 5.52
C LYS A 85 -3.15 24.48 6.72
N SER A 86 -3.80 23.95 7.75
CA SER A 86 -4.08 24.70 8.98
C SER A 86 -2.80 25.04 9.76
N VAL A 87 -1.91 24.06 9.95
CA VAL A 87 -0.62 24.25 10.62
C VAL A 87 0.29 25.20 9.83
N LEU A 88 0.38 25.04 8.50
CA LEU A 88 1.13 25.92 7.62
C LEU A 88 0.56 27.35 7.58
N GLY A 89 -0.76 27.48 7.74
CA GLY A 89 -1.44 28.76 7.92
C GLY A 89 -1.23 29.41 9.29
N GLY A 90 -0.43 28.79 10.17
CA GLY A 90 -0.11 29.30 11.51
C GLY A 90 -1.20 29.08 12.55
N ARG A 91 -2.26 28.33 12.24
CA ARG A 91 -3.27 27.94 13.24
C ARG A 91 -2.64 26.91 14.18
N LYS A 92 -2.73 27.18 15.49
CA LYS A 92 -2.41 26.18 16.51
C LYS A 92 -3.50 25.10 16.54
N VAL A 93 -3.11 23.87 16.27
CA VAL A 93 -3.96 22.67 16.31
C VAL A 93 -3.79 21.98 17.67
N ASP A 94 -4.85 21.39 18.22
CA ASP A 94 -4.79 20.61 19.47
C ASP A 94 -4.02 19.29 19.25
N ASP A 95 -3.14 18.93 20.18
CA ASP A 95 -2.36 17.69 20.12
C ASP A 95 -3.23 16.43 20.03
N LYS A 96 -4.45 16.48 20.56
CA LYS A 96 -5.44 15.39 20.47
C LYS A 96 -5.80 15.05 19.03
N GLU A 97 -5.87 16.04 18.13
CA GLU A 97 -6.21 15.78 16.72
C GLU A 97 -5.12 14.93 16.04
N PHE A 98 -3.86 15.19 16.35
CA PHE A 98 -2.74 14.37 15.87
C PHE A 98 -2.82 12.96 16.44
N VAL A 99 -3.07 12.82 17.75
CA VAL A 99 -3.20 11.50 18.40
C VAL A 99 -4.32 10.67 17.76
N VAL A 100 -5.51 11.26 17.59
CA VAL A 100 -6.65 10.58 16.96
C VAL A 100 -6.34 10.16 15.52
N LEU A 101 -5.70 11.02 14.72
CA LEU A 101 -5.33 10.66 13.35
C LEU A 101 -4.28 9.54 13.30
N THR A 102 -3.27 9.58 14.18
CA THR A 102 -2.28 8.50 14.31
C THR A 102 -2.96 7.19 14.68
N GLU A 103 -3.84 7.19 15.69
CA GLU A 103 -4.58 6.00 16.09
C GLU A 103 -5.43 5.43 14.95
N LEU A 104 -6.16 6.28 14.22
CA LEU A 104 -6.96 5.85 13.07
C LEU A 104 -6.10 5.25 11.95
N LEU A 105 -4.91 5.80 11.70
CA LEU A 105 -3.95 5.25 10.73
C LEU A 105 -3.37 3.91 11.22
N MET A 106 -3.03 3.78 12.51
CA MET A 106 -2.60 2.51 13.11
C MET A 106 -3.69 1.44 13.00
N MET A 107 -4.97 1.80 13.16
CA MET A 107 -6.07 0.87 12.94
C MET A 107 -6.14 0.36 11.49
N GLN A 108 -5.80 1.19 10.50
CA GLN A 108 -5.73 0.71 9.10
C GLN A 108 -4.55 -0.25 8.89
N LEU A 109 -3.41 -0.03 9.54
CA LEU A 109 -2.29 -0.98 9.49
C LEU A 109 -2.68 -2.35 10.07
N LEU A 110 -3.35 -2.38 11.23
CA LEU A 110 -3.84 -3.62 11.82
C LEU A 110 -4.85 -4.34 10.91
N LYS A 111 -5.73 -3.59 10.25
CA LYS A 111 -6.64 -4.17 9.24
C LYS A 111 -5.87 -4.77 8.07
N LEU A 112 -4.86 -4.08 7.55
CA LEU A 112 -4.02 -4.61 6.48
C LEU A 112 -3.28 -5.88 6.92
N ASP A 113 -2.75 -5.92 8.14
CA ASP A 113 -2.06 -7.09 8.69
C ASP A 113 -2.98 -8.31 8.80
N GLY A 114 -4.27 -8.09 9.06
CA GLY A 114 -5.30 -9.13 9.11
C GLY A 114 -5.78 -9.65 7.74
N ILE A 115 -5.41 -9.03 6.62
CA ILE A 115 -5.82 -9.49 5.28
C ILE A 115 -4.84 -10.57 4.81
N GLU A 116 -5.30 -11.83 4.76
CA GLU A 116 -4.58 -12.90 4.08
C GLU A 116 -4.60 -12.65 2.56
N ALA A 117 -3.42 -12.45 1.97
CA ALA A 117 -3.28 -12.10 0.56
C ALA A 117 -2.01 -12.72 -0.04
N GLU A 118 -2.13 -13.24 -1.25
CA GLU A 118 -1.04 -13.78 -2.06
C GLU A 118 -0.90 -13.02 -3.39
N GLY A 119 0.16 -13.30 -4.15
CA GLY A 119 0.38 -12.71 -5.47
C GLY A 119 0.23 -11.19 -5.53
N GLU A 120 -0.65 -10.73 -6.43
CA GLU A 120 -0.94 -9.31 -6.66
C GLU A 120 -1.62 -8.65 -5.45
N ALA A 121 -2.58 -9.33 -4.80
CA ALA A 121 -3.25 -8.80 -3.61
C ALA A 121 -2.22 -8.50 -2.50
N ARG A 122 -1.20 -9.35 -2.34
CA ARG A 122 -0.10 -9.12 -1.40
C ARG A 122 0.74 -7.90 -1.79
N ALA A 123 0.97 -7.69 -3.08
CA ALA A 123 1.70 -6.53 -3.57
C ALA A 123 0.93 -5.22 -3.27
N GLN A 124 -0.38 -5.21 -3.53
CA GLN A 124 -1.27 -4.08 -3.22
C GLN A 124 -1.31 -3.76 -1.73
N ARG A 125 -1.47 -4.79 -0.88
CA ARG A 125 -1.42 -4.65 0.59
C ARG A 125 -0.12 -4.01 1.06
N LYS A 126 1.04 -4.48 0.54
CA LYS A 126 2.36 -3.90 0.89
C LYS A 126 2.51 -2.46 0.42
N ALA A 127 2.01 -2.12 -0.75
CA ALA A 127 2.01 -0.73 -1.23
C ALA A 127 1.18 0.17 -0.31
N GLU A 128 0.02 -0.31 0.12
CA GLU A 128 -0.88 0.43 1.02
C GLU A 128 -0.25 0.63 2.41
N VAL A 129 0.41 -0.39 2.97
CA VAL A 129 1.16 -0.26 4.24
C VAL A 129 2.20 0.86 4.16
N ARG A 130 3.00 0.90 3.08
CA ARG A 130 4.02 1.96 2.89
C ARG A 130 3.37 3.33 2.77
N ARG A 131 2.21 3.42 2.12
CA ARG A 131 1.48 4.68 2.00
C ARG A 131 1.00 5.18 3.36
N VAL A 132 0.41 4.30 4.18
CA VAL A 132 -0.01 4.64 5.55
C VAL A 132 1.19 5.10 6.39
N GLN A 133 2.32 4.40 6.32
CA GLN A 133 3.55 4.79 7.02
C GLN A 133 4.04 6.19 6.60
N SER A 134 4.05 6.48 5.29
CA SER A 134 4.42 7.81 4.79
C SER A 134 3.47 8.92 5.27
N ILE A 135 2.17 8.64 5.37
CA ILE A 135 1.20 9.59 5.94
C ILE A 135 1.47 9.81 7.43
N VAL A 136 1.77 8.77 8.20
CA VAL A 136 2.11 8.87 9.63
C VAL A 136 3.37 9.72 9.83
N GLU A 137 4.43 9.47 9.05
CA GLU A 137 5.66 10.29 9.10
C GLU A 137 5.38 11.76 8.79
N THR A 138 4.47 12.03 7.85
CA THR A 138 4.04 13.40 7.52
C THR A 138 3.31 14.02 8.71
N LEU A 139 2.39 13.28 9.33
CA LEU A 139 1.65 13.71 10.51
C LEU A 139 2.57 14.01 11.69
N ASP A 140 3.61 13.21 11.92
CA ASP A 140 4.60 13.43 12.98
C ASP A 140 5.42 14.70 12.75
N LYS A 141 5.83 14.97 11.50
CA LYS A 141 6.49 16.23 11.13
C LYS A 141 5.57 17.42 11.36
N LEU A 142 4.29 17.31 11.02
CA LEU A 142 3.30 18.35 11.27
C LEU A 142 3.10 18.59 12.76
N LYS A 143 3.07 17.53 13.58
CA LYS A 143 2.98 17.64 15.04
C LYS A 143 4.20 18.38 15.63
N ALA A 144 5.40 18.05 15.17
CA ALA A 144 6.62 18.73 15.59
C ALA A 144 6.61 20.23 15.21
N ARG A 145 6.21 20.54 13.97
CA ARG A 145 6.05 21.93 13.52
C ARG A 145 4.95 22.67 14.29
N ASN A 146 3.84 22.02 14.59
CA ASN A 146 2.76 22.59 15.38
C ASN A 146 3.21 22.91 16.80
N ALA A 147 4.10 22.09 17.40
CA ALA A 147 4.72 22.39 18.70
C ALA A 147 5.65 23.60 18.62
N ASN A 148 6.52 23.66 17.59
CA ASN A 148 7.54 24.70 17.42
C ASN A 148 7.52 25.32 16.01
N PRO A 149 6.65 26.31 15.73
CA PRO A 149 6.43 26.85 14.38
C PRO A 149 7.66 27.53 13.76
N PHE A 150 8.60 27.98 14.59
CA PHE A 150 9.79 28.73 14.18
C PHE A 150 11.07 27.87 14.08
N SER A 151 10.99 26.56 14.34
CA SER A 151 12.19 25.69 14.38
C SER A 151 12.68 25.21 13.00
N ASP A 152 11.94 25.44 11.92
CA ASP A 152 12.39 25.20 10.54
C ASP A 152 13.41 26.29 10.10
N HIS A 153 14.58 26.33 10.74
CA HIS A 153 15.60 27.34 10.46
C HIS A 153 16.65 26.81 9.46
N ASN A 154 16.36 26.93 8.17
CA ASN A 154 17.42 27.12 7.16
C ASN A 154 17.60 28.60 6.78
N LYS A 155 17.15 29.51 7.65
CA LYS A 155 17.44 30.94 7.55
C LYS A 155 17.41 31.57 8.94
N ALA A 156 18.51 31.45 9.67
CA ALA A 156 18.78 32.28 10.83
C ALA A 156 18.92 33.74 10.34
N VAL A 157 17.82 34.50 10.39
CA VAL A 157 17.91 35.96 10.34
C VAL A 157 18.29 36.40 11.74
N SER A 158 19.60 36.58 11.95
CA SER A 158 20.12 37.26 13.14
C SER A 158 19.57 38.69 13.15
N VAL A 159 18.58 38.96 14.00
CA VAL A 159 18.20 40.33 14.31
C VAL A 159 19.31 40.90 15.18
N THR A 160 20.33 41.47 14.53
CA THR A 160 21.29 42.34 15.22
C THR A 160 20.57 43.63 15.53
N THR A 161 20.06 43.76 16.75
CA THR A 161 19.70 45.06 17.32
C THR A 161 20.99 45.87 17.42
N GLN A 162 21.25 46.72 16.42
CA GLN A 162 22.29 47.74 16.51
C GLN A 162 21.79 48.82 17.46
N TRP A 163 22.42 48.93 18.64
CA TRP A 163 22.28 50.10 19.48
C TRP A 163 23.13 51.20 18.83
N GLU A 164 22.48 52.24 18.31
CA GLU A 164 23.20 53.47 17.93
C GLU A 164 23.77 54.09 19.22
N THR A 165 25.10 54.07 19.32
CA THR A 165 25.84 54.74 20.38
C THR A 165 25.59 56.24 20.27
N PHE A 166 24.79 56.79 21.19
CA PHE A 166 24.79 58.23 21.44
C PHE A 166 26.12 58.57 22.12
N GLU A 167 27.02 59.21 21.38
CA GLU A 167 28.16 59.90 21.96
C GLU A 167 27.65 61.13 22.71
N ASN A 168 27.34 60.96 23.99
CA ASN A 168 27.30 62.08 24.91
C ASN A 168 28.03 61.68 26.18
N GLY A 169 29.02 62.50 26.52
CA GLY A 169 30.08 62.16 27.46
C GLY A 169 29.65 61.96 28.90
N MET A 170 30.65 61.48 29.64
CA MET A 170 30.77 61.35 31.09
C MET A 170 30.52 59.95 31.65
N GLY A 171 31.60 59.36 32.18
CA GLY A 171 31.50 58.50 33.36
C GLY A 171 31.66 57.00 33.11
N SER A 172 32.85 56.50 33.46
CA SER A 172 33.19 55.08 33.62
C SER A 172 32.20 54.34 34.55
N LEU A 173 31.59 53.25 34.05
CA LEU A 173 31.12 52.11 34.84
C LEU A 173 31.29 50.85 34.00
N SER A 174 32.29 50.03 34.32
CA SER A 174 32.48 48.71 33.70
C SER A 174 31.27 47.81 34.01
N ALA A 175 30.64 47.28 32.96
CA ALA A 175 29.66 46.20 33.07
C ALA A 175 30.34 44.87 33.43
N PRO A 176 29.71 43.97 34.20
CA PRO A 176 30.29 42.67 34.51
C PRO A 176 30.35 41.80 33.24
N PRO A 177 31.39 40.96 33.07
CA PRO A 177 31.45 40.06 31.93
C PRO A 177 30.30 39.04 31.98
N PRO A 178 29.74 38.64 30.83
CA PRO A 178 28.69 37.63 30.79
C PRO A 178 29.21 36.31 31.35
N ARG A 179 28.46 35.72 32.28
CA ARG A 179 28.68 34.35 32.78
C ARG A 179 28.68 33.38 31.60
N VAL A 180 29.85 32.87 31.24
CA VAL A 180 29.97 31.60 30.54
C VAL A 180 29.56 30.49 31.50
N SER A 181 28.32 29.98 31.36
CA SER A 181 27.96 28.70 31.96
C SER A 181 28.31 27.62 30.96
N SER A 182 29.49 27.04 31.16
CA SER A 182 29.97 25.83 30.52
C SER A 182 29.12 24.66 31.01
N THR A 183 28.36 24.02 30.11
CA THR A 183 27.76 22.72 30.39
C THR A 183 28.86 21.68 30.26
N GLN A 184 29.51 21.34 31.37
CA GLN A 184 30.30 20.12 31.44
C GLN A 184 29.36 18.93 31.32
N VAL A 185 29.47 18.22 30.19
CA VAL A 185 29.08 16.82 30.04
C VAL A 185 29.89 16.02 31.07
N ASN A 186 29.20 15.41 32.02
CA ASN A 186 29.77 14.34 32.83
C ASN A 186 29.14 13.03 32.33
N THR A 187 29.93 12.27 31.58
CA THR A 187 29.64 10.88 31.21
C THR A 187 30.24 10.02 32.31
N ASP A 188 29.43 9.56 33.25
CA ASP A 188 29.82 8.55 34.21
C ASP A 188 28.62 7.64 34.52
N TRP A 189 28.56 6.51 33.83
CA TRP A 189 27.71 5.37 34.18
C TRP A 189 28.42 4.08 33.76
N GLU A 190 29.52 3.76 34.46
CA GLU A 190 29.97 2.38 34.62
C GLU A 190 30.15 2.06 36.11
N GLN A 191 29.79 0.82 36.46
CA GLN A 191 29.98 0.12 37.73
C GLN A 191 29.08 0.49 38.91
N PHE A 192 28.21 -0.46 39.28
CA PHE A 192 28.36 -1.20 40.53
C PHE A 192 27.81 -2.63 40.38
N ASP A 193 28.44 -3.57 41.07
CA ASP A 193 28.18 -5.03 41.16
C ASP A 193 26.76 -5.42 41.57
#